data_AF-A0A564VBC0-F1
#
_entry.id   AF-A0A564VBC0-F1
#
_cell.length_a   1.000
_cell.length_b   1.000
_cell.length_c   1.000
_cell.angle_alpha   90.00
_cell.angle_beta   90.00
_cell.angle_gamma   90.00
#
_symmetry.space_group_name_H-M   'P 1'
#
loop_
_entity.id
_entity.type
_entity.pdbx_description
1 polymer ?
#
loop_
_entity_poly.entity_id
_entity_poly.type
_entity_poly.pdbx_seq_one_letter_code
_entity_poly.pdbx_strand_id
1 'polypeptide(L)'
;MLTFAFKIGQRVQTTSNSDYAGLSGVILEIHTGEDKETDNLTPDIHCSFDFPESEAEIQKLEERFSSLYNMPKKLDELALDEVIMSPNELILIPEEPTRLLHYIGTDEWARPVYQDQYGKLWKDVELGDFEIPHLHSAVGNEFDGEPDMPIRKPFKILTDKPKNPYEFQYMMLSRLQSDCEYYLNYGNRCTGRLYYLDEEKQIAAMKKLGKEFPDDGKPEWLTWEQILEYEKAMCPAIK
;
A
#
# COMPACT_ATOMS: atom_id res chain seq x y z
N MET A 1 -21.61 5.50 -2.87
CA MET A 1 -21.24 6.21 -4.11
C MET A 1 -19.74 6.33 -4.10
N LEU A 2 -19.04 5.71 -5.05
CA LEU A 2 -17.59 5.86 -5.17
C LEU A 2 -17.30 7.28 -5.67
N THR A 3 -16.92 8.17 -4.77
CA THR A 3 -16.33 9.48 -5.10
C THR A 3 -14.92 9.23 -5.63
N PHE A 4 -14.81 8.94 -6.93
CA PHE A 4 -13.53 9.02 -7.62
C PHE A 4 -13.18 10.51 -7.79
N ALA A 5 -12.14 10.97 -7.10
CA ALA A 5 -11.63 12.33 -7.24
C ALA A 5 -10.66 12.37 -8.43
N PHE A 6 -11.07 13.00 -9.52
CA PHE A 6 -10.19 13.35 -10.63
C PHE A 6 -9.11 14.32 -10.17
N LYS A 7 -7.91 14.20 -10.75
CA LYS A 7 -6.78 15.12 -10.48
C LYS A 7 -6.28 15.74 -11.79
N ILE A 8 -5.82 16.98 -11.70
CA ILE A 8 -5.10 17.64 -12.80
C ILE A 8 -3.87 16.81 -13.17
N GLY A 9 -3.62 16.66 -14.47
CA GLY A 9 -2.56 15.82 -15.04
C GLY A 9 -2.88 14.33 -15.12
N GLN A 10 -4.05 13.89 -14.65
CA GLN A 10 -4.42 12.48 -14.68
C GLN A 10 -4.89 12.04 -16.08
N ARG A 11 -4.50 10.83 -16.47
CA ARG A 11 -4.96 10.20 -17.73
C ARG A 11 -6.40 9.68 -17.60
N VAL A 12 -7.21 9.98 -18.61
CA VAL A 12 -8.61 9.58 -18.70
C VAL A 12 -8.93 9.04 -20.08
N GLN A 13 -9.98 8.23 -20.17
CA GLN A 13 -10.59 7.79 -21.41
C GLN A 13 -12.07 8.14 -21.39
N THR A 14 -12.63 8.49 -22.54
CA THR A 14 -14.06 8.77 -22.66
C THR A 14 -14.90 7.50 -22.71
N THR A 15 -16.06 7.53 -22.07
CA THR A 15 -17.02 6.41 -22.06
C THR A 15 -17.76 6.31 -23.40
N SER A 16 -18.41 5.17 -23.63
CA SER A 16 -19.25 4.94 -24.83
C SER A 16 -20.41 5.93 -25.00
N ASN A 17 -20.77 6.65 -23.95
CA ASN A 17 -21.92 7.55 -23.93
C ASN A 17 -21.53 9.01 -24.28
N SER A 18 -20.24 9.30 -24.44
CA SER A 18 -19.77 10.61 -24.85
C SER A 18 -19.67 10.73 -26.37
N ASP A 19 -19.84 11.94 -26.91
CA ASP A 19 -19.57 12.22 -28.32
C ASP A 19 -18.11 11.87 -28.68
N TYR A 20 -17.20 12.06 -27.72
CA TYR A 20 -15.77 11.75 -27.85
C TYR A 20 -15.44 10.29 -27.54
N ALA A 21 -16.42 9.38 -27.44
CA ALA A 21 -16.23 8.01 -26.97
C ALA A 21 -15.06 7.26 -27.62
N GLY A 22 -14.17 6.71 -26.77
CA GLY A 22 -12.98 5.95 -27.13
C GLY A 22 -11.67 6.75 -27.04
N LEU A 23 -11.73 8.08 -27.05
CA LEU A 23 -10.55 8.93 -26.96
C LEU A 23 -9.91 8.89 -25.56
N SER A 24 -8.58 8.85 -25.54
CA SER A 24 -7.77 8.98 -24.33
C SER A 24 -7.18 10.38 -24.27
N GLY A 25 -6.93 10.88 -23.06
CA GLY A 25 -6.41 12.23 -22.88
C GLY A 25 -5.94 12.49 -21.45
N VAL A 26 -5.69 13.76 -21.16
CA VAL A 26 -5.23 14.24 -19.86
C VAL A 26 -6.13 15.36 -19.37
N ILE A 27 -6.42 15.37 -18.07
CA ILE A 27 -7.14 16.46 -17.42
C ILE A 27 -6.22 17.67 -17.27
N LEU A 28 -6.61 18.80 -17.87
CA LEU A 28 -5.91 20.08 -17.75
C LEU A 28 -6.38 20.85 -16.51
N GLU A 29 -7.70 21.03 -16.39
CA GLU A 29 -8.31 21.87 -15.36
C GLU A 29 -9.64 21.26 -14.88
N ILE A 30 -10.04 21.59 -13.65
CA ILE A 30 -11.29 21.14 -13.05
C ILE A 30 -11.97 22.36 -12.42
N HIS A 31 -13.10 22.77 -12.98
CA HIS A 31 -13.88 23.91 -12.51
C HIS A 31 -15.15 23.47 -11.78
N THR A 32 -15.45 24.12 -10.66
CA THR A 32 -16.60 23.81 -9.80
C THR A 32 -17.27 25.09 -9.32
N GLY A 33 -18.59 25.07 -9.10
CA GLY A 33 -19.31 26.22 -8.55
C GLY A 33 -19.45 27.37 -9.54
N GLU A 34 -19.01 28.57 -9.14
CA GLU A 34 -19.14 29.81 -9.93
C GLU A 34 -18.13 29.91 -11.08
N ASP A 35 -17.04 29.15 -11.03
CA ASP A 35 -15.97 29.14 -12.05
C ASP A 35 -16.31 28.26 -13.27
N LYS A 36 -17.53 27.73 -13.34
CA LYS A 36 -17.98 26.84 -14.41
C LYS A 36 -18.35 27.59 -15.67
N GLU A 37 -18.06 26.96 -16.81
CA GLU A 37 -18.44 27.46 -18.14
C GLU A 37 -19.73 26.83 -18.66
N THR A 38 -20.18 25.72 -18.05
CA THR A 38 -21.43 25.05 -18.40
C THR A 38 -22.48 25.13 -17.27
N ASP A 39 -23.76 25.11 -17.66
CA ASP A 39 -24.91 25.07 -16.74
C ASP A 39 -25.13 23.69 -16.07
N ASN A 40 -24.25 22.71 -16.32
CA ASN A 40 -24.41 21.35 -15.80
C ASN A 40 -24.26 21.31 -14.26
N LEU A 41 -24.94 20.37 -13.60
CA LEU A 41 -24.79 20.18 -12.14
C LEU A 41 -23.44 19.56 -11.75
N THR A 42 -22.76 18.93 -12.71
CA THR A 42 -21.45 18.31 -12.49
C THR A 42 -20.33 19.31 -12.73
N PRO A 43 -19.14 19.12 -12.11
CA PRO A 43 -17.92 19.87 -12.45
C PRO A 43 -17.64 19.90 -13.96
N ASP A 44 -17.01 20.97 -14.43
CA ASP A 44 -16.48 21.08 -15.79
C ASP A 44 -15.03 20.58 -15.77
N ILE A 45 -14.75 19.50 -16.49
CA ILE A 45 -13.42 18.91 -16.56
C ILE A 45 -12.83 19.23 -17.94
N HIS A 46 -11.88 20.16 -17.98
CA HIS A 46 -11.18 20.51 -19.22
C HIS A 46 -10.15 19.41 -19.52
N CYS A 47 -10.32 18.74 -20.65
CA CYS A 47 -9.46 17.64 -21.09
C CYS A 47 -8.79 17.99 -22.41
N SER A 48 -7.54 17.55 -22.56
CA SER A 48 -6.85 17.50 -23.85
C SER A 48 -6.82 16.04 -24.31
N PHE A 49 -7.44 15.74 -25.45
CA PHE A 49 -7.49 14.39 -26.00
C PHE A 49 -6.38 14.15 -27.01
N ASP A 50 -5.81 12.95 -26.93
CA ASP A 50 -4.81 12.45 -27.88
C ASP A 50 -5.46 12.31 -29.27
N PHE A 51 -4.78 12.83 -30.30
CA PHE A 51 -5.23 12.66 -31.68
C PHE A 51 -5.13 11.18 -32.09
N PRO A 52 -6.21 10.57 -32.60
CA PRO A 52 -6.17 9.19 -33.05
C PRO A 52 -5.23 9.03 -34.25
N GLU A 53 -4.33 8.04 -34.20
CA GLU A 53 -3.38 7.75 -35.29
C GLU A 53 -3.94 6.77 -36.33
N SER A 54 -4.97 6.00 -35.97
CA SER A 54 -5.54 4.95 -36.82
C SER A 54 -6.60 5.53 -37.76
N GLU A 55 -6.46 5.30 -39.07
CA GLU A 55 -7.46 5.71 -40.09
C GLU A 55 -8.88 5.25 -39.74
N ALA A 56 -9.03 4.05 -39.17
CA ALA A 56 -10.33 3.51 -38.78
C ALA A 56 -10.96 4.25 -37.58
N GLU A 57 -10.14 4.78 -36.67
CA GLU A 57 -10.61 5.57 -35.53
C GLU A 57 -10.94 7.00 -35.97
N ILE A 58 -10.09 7.58 -36.83
CA ILE A 58 -10.32 8.87 -37.46
C ILE A 58 -11.65 8.86 -38.20
N GLN A 59 -11.88 7.87 -39.08
CA GLN A 59 -13.12 7.79 -39.86
C GLN A 59 -14.36 7.65 -38.95
N LYS A 60 -14.29 6.82 -37.90
CA LYS A 60 -15.40 6.68 -36.94
C LYS A 60 -15.70 7.99 -36.22
N LEU A 61 -14.66 8.74 -35.84
CA LEU A 61 -14.81 10.02 -35.16
C LEU A 61 -15.41 11.06 -36.11
N GLU A 62 -14.88 11.17 -37.33
CA GLU A 62 -15.41 12.05 -38.38
C GLU A 62 -16.88 11.74 -38.71
N GLU A 63 -17.24 10.46 -38.88
CA GLU A 63 -18.62 10.05 -39.17
C GLU A 63 -19.57 10.41 -38.02
N ARG A 64 -19.12 10.21 -36.77
CA ARG A 64 -19.92 10.53 -35.58
C ARG A 64 -20.17 12.03 -35.47
N PHE A 65 -19.12 12.84 -35.55
CA PHE A 65 -19.24 14.30 -35.50
C PHE A 65 -19.98 14.85 -36.71
N SER A 66 -19.77 14.30 -37.90
CA SER A 66 -20.50 14.71 -39.10
C SER A 66 -22.01 14.48 -38.96
N SER A 67 -22.38 13.35 -38.36
CA SER A 67 -23.78 13.03 -38.07
C SER A 67 -24.38 13.93 -36.98
N LEU A 68 -23.62 14.23 -35.92
CA LEU A 68 -24.04 15.10 -34.82
C LEU A 68 -24.34 16.54 -35.28
N TYR A 69 -23.47 17.09 -36.13
CA TYR A 69 -23.63 18.46 -36.65
C TYR A 69 -24.42 18.53 -37.98
N ASN A 70 -24.83 17.37 -38.52
CA ASN A 70 -25.51 17.25 -39.80
C ASN A 70 -24.76 17.97 -40.96
N MET A 71 -23.43 17.91 -40.94
CA MET A 71 -22.53 18.48 -41.95
C MET A 71 -21.22 17.69 -41.97
N PRO A 72 -20.49 17.58 -43.09
CA PRO A 72 -19.21 16.88 -43.10
C PRO A 72 -18.21 17.57 -42.15
N LYS A 73 -17.58 16.77 -41.28
CA LYS A 73 -16.53 17.17 -40.33
C LYS A 73 -15.26 16.38 -40.59
N LYS A 74 -14.12 17.06 -40.49
CA LYS A 74 -12.79 16.45 -40.54
C LYS A 74 -12.07 16.56 -39.20
N LEU A 75 -11.12 15.64 -38.95
CA LEU A 75 -10.41 15.56 -37.68
C LEU A 75 -9.74 16.89 -37.28
N ASP A 76 -9.16 17.59 -38.25
CA ASP A 76 -8.51 18.89 -38.08
C ASP A 76 -9.49 20.03 -37.76
N GLU A 77 -10.78 19.82 -37.98
CA GLU A 77 -11.85 20.75 -37.60
C GLU A 77 -12.42 20.45 -36.20
N LEU A 78 -11.97 19.39 -35.54
CA LEU A 78 -12.40 19.03 -34.18
C LEU A 78 -11.43 19.63 -33.16
N ALA A 79 -11.97 20.39 -32.20
CA ALA A 79 -11.20 20.87 -31.07
C ALA A 79 -10.98 19.72 -30.08
N LEU A 80 -9.83 19.06 -30.15
CA LEU A 80 -9.43 18.01 -29.19
C LEU A 80 -8.48 18.54 -28.09
N ASP A 81 -7.87 19.70 -28.31
CA ASP A 81 -6.86 20.26 -27.40
C ASP A 81 -7.45 20.72 -26.06
N GLU A 82 -8.70 21.19 -26.09
CA GLU A 82 -9.42 21.67 -24.90
C GLU A 82 -10.92 21.38 -25.03
N VAL A 83 -11.37 20.31 -24.36
CA VAL A 83 -12.75 19.83 -24.37
C VAL A 83 -13.30 19.82 -22.95
N ILE A 84 -14.45 20.45 -22.75
CA ILE A 84 -15.16 20.42 -21.47
C ILE A 84 -15.97 19.13 -21.40
N MET A 85 -15.65 18.29 -20.43
CA MET A 85 -16.26 16.98 -20.21
C MET A 85 -16.99 16.94 -18.88
N SER A 86 -18.05 16.14 -18.81
CA SER A 86 -18.66 15.78 -17.53
C SER A 86 -17.93 14.59 -16.88
N PRO A 87 -17.88 14.49 -15.54
CA PRO A 87 -17.31 13.36 -14.81
C PRO A 87 -17.84 11.99 -15.25
N ASN A 88 -19.11 11.92 -15.67
CA ASN A 88 -19.76 10.66 -16.04
C ASN A 88 -19.36 10.19 -17.45
N GLU A 89 -18.76 11.07 -18.25
CA GLU A 89 -18.24 10.76 -19.58
C GLU A 89 -16.79 10.30 -19.54
N LEU A 90 -16.15 10.30 -18.37
CA LEU A 90 -14.74 9.94 -18.22
C LEU A 90 -14.60 8.70 -17.32
N ILE A 91 -13.71 7.82 -17.75
CA ILE A 91 -13.17 6.73 -16.95
C ILE A 91 -11.69 6.99 -16.73
N LEU A 92 -11.22 6.74 -15.50
CA LEU A 92 -9.80 6.82 -15.17
C LEU A 92 -9.06 5.72 -15.91
N ILE A 93 -8.01 6.10 -16.65
CA ILE A 93 -7.03 5.12 -17.11
C ILE A 93 -6.09 4.91 -15.92
N PRO A 94 -6.08 3.73 -15.27
CA PRO A 94 -5.12 3.47 -14.23
C PRO A 94 -3.72 3.65 -14.82
N GLU A 95 -2.86 4.40 -14.13
CA GLU A 95 -1.44 4.38 -14.44
C GLU A 95 -0.97 2.93 -14.28
N GLU A 96 -0.65 2.28 -15.40
CA GLU A 96 -0.05 0.94 -15.39
C GLU A 96 1.14 0.99 -14.42
N PRO A 97 1.19 0.11 -13.39
CA PRO A 97 2.27 0.12 -12.43
C PRO A 97 3.57 -0.16 -13.17
N THR A 98 4.37 0.89 -13.38
CA THR A 98 5.62 0.77 -14.14
C THR A 98 6.69 -0.05 -13.42
N ARG A 99 6.45 -0.42 -12.14
CA ARG A 99 7.34 -1.23 -11.31
C ARG A 99 6.55 -2.39 -10.69
N LEU A 100 6.95 -3.61 -11.02
CA LEU A 100 6.41 -4.84 -10.47
C LEU A 100 7.41 -5.40 -9.47
N LEU A 101 7.03 -5.52 -8.21
CA LEU A 101 7.96 -5.75 -7.10
C LEU A 101 7.72 -7.11 -6.45
N HIS A 102 8.77 -7.91 -6.35
CA HIS A 102 8.77 -9.17 -5.62
C HIS A 102 9.55 -9.04 -4.33
N TYR A 103 8.96 -9.40 -3.19
CA TYR A 103 9.70 -9.56 -1.95
C TYR A 103 10.77 -10.65 -2.12
N ILE A 104 12.00 -10.33 -1.73
CA ILE A 104 13.16 -11.24 -1.84
C ILE A 104 13.83 -11.53 -0.49
N GLY A 105 13.45 -10.84 0.58
CA GLY A 105 13.98 -11.06 1.93
C GLY A 105 13.96 -9.81 2.80
N THR A 106 14.56 -9.92 3.98
CA THR A 106 14.80 -8.80 4.91
C THR A 106 16.30 -8.58 5.04
N ASP A 107 16.73 -7.31 5.06
CA ASP A 107 18.13 -6.96 5.30
C ASP A 107 18.51 -7.07 6.80
N GLU A 108 19.78 -6.78 7.12
CA GLU A 108 20.32 -6.80 8.49
C GLU A 108 19.61 -5.83 9.47
N TRP A 109 18.90 -4.83 8.95
CA TRP A 109 18.09 -3.89 9.74
C TRP A 109 16.61 -4.29 9.80
N ALA A 110 16.30 -5.54 9.43
CA ALA A 110 14.96 -6.11 9.34
C ALA A 110 14.03 -5.41 8.33
N ARG A 111 14.58 -4.60 7.41
CA ARG A 111 13.81 -3.89 6.39
C ARG A 111 13.43 -4.86 5.27
N PRO A 112 12.15 -4.94 4.87
CA PRO A 112 11.74 -5.73 3.72
C PRO A 112 12.41 -5.22 2.44
N VAL A 113 12.98 -6.13 1.65
CA VAL A 113 13.64 -5.85 0.38
C VAL A 113 12.83 -6.46 -0.76
N TYR A 114 12.58 -5.64 -1.78
CA TYR A 114 11.86 -6.00 -2.99
C TYR A 114 12.75 -5.82 -4.21
N GLN A 115 12.61 -6.68 -5.20
CA GLN A 115 13.27 -6.56 -6.50
C GLN A 115 12.23 -6.23 -7.58
N ASP A 116 12.53 -5.24 -8.42
CA ASP A 116 11.73 -4.94 -9.59
C ASP A 116 12.08 -5.78 -10.82
N GLN A 117 11.25 -5.71 -11.86
CA GLN A 117 11.44 -6.47 -13.10
C GLN A 117 12.74 -6.16 -13.87
N TYR A 118 13.49 -5.13 -13.47
CA TYR A 118 14.78 -4.76 -14.05
C TYR A 118 15.95 -5.12 -13.12
N GLY A 119 15.70 -5.83 -12.02
CA GLY A 119 16.71 -6.23 -11.04
C GLY A 119 17.08 -5.14 -10.04
N LYS A 120 16.37 -4.00 -10.01
CA LYS A 120 16.63 -2.94 -9.04
C LYS A 120 16.00 -3.27 -7.70
N LEU A 121 16.76 -3.04 -6.62
CA LEU A 121 16.36 -3.30 -5.25
C LEU A 121 15.71 -2.07 -4.61
N TRP A 122 14.65 -2.33 -3.87
CA TRP A 122 13.80 -1.36 -3.20
C TRP A 122 13.57 -1.82 -1.76
N LYS A 123 13.84 -0.95 -0.79
CA LYS A 123 13.75 -1.21 0.64
C LYS A 123 12.56 -0.48 1.22
N ASP A 124 11.74 -1.18 1.98
CA ASP A 124 10.68 -0.57 2.77
C ASP A 124 11.25 -0.04 4.09
N VAL A 125 11.25 1.28 4.25
CA VAL A 125 11.81 1.92 5.44
C VAL A 125 10.89 1.84 6.66
N GLU A 126 9.63 1.40 6.47
CA GLU A 126 8.64 1.25 7.54
C GLU A 126 8.47 -0.21 7.99
N LEU A 127 9.45 -1.07 7.72
CA LEU A 127 9.50 -2.46 8.22
C LEU A 127 8.34 -3.39 7.80
N GLY A 128 7.46 -2.95 6.90
CA GLY A 128 6.25 -3.66 6.49
C GLY A 128 5.01 -3.35 7.33
N ASP A 129 5.03 -2.26 8.10
CA ASP A 129 3.94 -1.90 9.03
C ASP A 129 2.74 -1.23 8.33
N PHE A 130 2.95 -0.67 7.13
CA PHE A 130 1.91 0.04 6.37
C PHE A 130 1.37 -0.81 5.22
N GLU A 131 0.09 -0.62 4.89
CA GLU A 131 -0.56 -1.27 3.75
C GLU A 131 0.10 -0.89 2.42
N ILE A 132 0.62 0.34 2.32
CA ILE A 132 1.42 0.83 1.19
C ILE A 132 2.85 1.06 1.70
N PRO A 133 3.85 0.31 1.23
CA PRO A 133 5.22 0.42 1.73
C PRO A 133 5.90 1.71 1.26
N HIS A 134 6.78 2.27 2.09
CA HIS A 134 7.57 3.46 1.75
C HIS A 134 8.92 3.05 1.16
N LEU A 135 8.93 2.79 -0.14
CA LEU A 135 10.08 2.18 -0.81
C LEU A 135 11.16 3.20 -1.20
N HIS A 136 12.41 2.85 -0.92
CA HIS A 136 13.61 3.58 -1.32
C HIS A 136 14.58 2.66 -2.06
N SER A 137 15.31 3.14 -3.06
CA SER A 137 16.32 2.32 -3.73
C SER A 137 17.47 1.98 -2.80
N ALA A 138 18.10 0.82 -2.97
CA ALA A 138 19.32 0.49 -2.24
C ALA A 138 20.56 1.16 -2.86
N VAL A 139 21.43 1.75 -2.03
CA VAL A 139 22.76 2.25 -2.44
C VAL A 139 23.54 1.11 -3.09
N GLY A 140 24.15 1.37 -4.25
CA GLY A 140 24.91 0.37 -5.00
C GLY A 140 24.06 -0.79 -5.56
N ASN A 141 22.74 -0.75 -5.39
CA ASN A 141 21.84 -1.87 -5.65
C ASN A 141 22.20 -3.14 -4.85
N GLU A 142 22.78 -2.95 -3.65
CA GLU A 142 23.20 -4.04 -2.76
C GLU A 142 22.08 -4.45 -1.81
N PHE A 143 21.98 -5.74 -1.48
CA PHE A 143 20.91 -6.26 -0.62
C PHE A 143 20.93 -5.61 0.77
N ASP A 144 22.12 -5.44 1.35
CA ASP A 144 22.35 -4.80 2.65
C ASP A 144 22.75 -3.32 2.54
N GLY A 145 22.76 -2.74 1.33
CA GLY A 145 23.09 -1.32 1.11
C GLY A 145 22.04 -0.38 1.70
N GLU A 146 22.43 0.80 2.20
CA GLU A 146 21.47 1.72 2.82
C GLU A 146 20.36 2.19 1.85
N PRO A 147 19.17 2.58 2.36
CA PRO A 147 18.15 3.27 1.57
C PRO A 147 18.67 4.61 1.03
N ASP A 148 18.38 4.90 -0.23
CA ASP A 148 18.84 6.10 -0.95
C ASP A 148 17.66 6.99 -1.39
N MET A 149 17.08 6.73 -2.58
CA MET A 149 16.07 7.60 -3.18
C MET A 149 14.67 6.97 -3.14
N PRO A 150 13.62 7.73 -2.77
CA PRO A 150 12.26 7.21 -2.74
C PRO A 150 11.78 6.81 -4.14
N ILE A 151 10.95 5.76 -4.21
CA ILE A 151 10.28 5.37 -5.45
C ILE A 151 9.32 6.49 -5.86
N ARG A 152 9.50 7.01 -7.08
CA ARG A 152 8.63 8.07 -7.63
C ARG A 152 7.58 7.57 -8.60
N LYS A 153 7.74 6.33 -9.07
CA LYS A 153 6.87 5.75 -10.08
C LYS A 153 5.81 4.88 -9.42
N PRO A 154 4.60 4.78 -10.01
CA PRO A 154 3.60 3.83 -9.54
C PRO A 154 4.17 2.41 -9.58
N PHE A 155 3.91 1.66 -8.52
CA PHE A 155 4.40 0.30 -8.33
C PHE A 155 3.29 -0.62 -7.84
N LYS A 156 3.52 -1.92 -8.00
CA LYS A 156 2.65 -2.98 -7.48
C LYS A 156 3.49 -4.06 -6.84
N ILE A 157 3.18 -4.40 -5.59
CA ILE A 157 3.74 -5.57 -4.92
C ILE A 157 3.06 -6.82 -5.48
N LEU A 158 3.86 -7.75 -6.00
CA LEU A 158 3.42 -9.04 -6.52
C LEU A 158 3.63 -10.18 -5.52
N THR A 159 4.58 -10.01 -4.61
CA THR A 159 4.87 -10.96 -3.54
C THR A 159 5.13 -10.16 -2.28
N ASP A 160 4.27 -10.32 -1.28
CA ASP A 160 4.37 -9.62 -0.01
C ASP A 160 5.39 -10.28 0.92
N LYS A 161 5.91 -9.50 1.88
CA LYS A 161 6.64 -10.05 3.01
C LYS A 161 5.74 -11.05 3.76
N PRO A 162 6.20 -12.28 4.02
CA PRO A 162 5.43 -13.23 4.80
C PRO A 162 5.24 -12.69 6.22
N LYS A 163 3.98 -12.61 6.67
CA LYS A 163 3.67 -12.26 8.06
C LYS A 163 3.88 -13.47 8.95
N ASN A 164 4.54 -13.28 10.09
CA ASN A 164 4.68 -14.34 11.07
C ASN A 164 3.33 -14.53 11.78
N PRO A 165 2.66 -15.70 11.69
CA PRO A 165 1.36 -15.90 12.33
C PRO A 165 1.43 -15.86 13.86
N TYR A 166 2.64 -15.91 14.43
CA TYR A 166 2.90 -15.86 15.87
C TYR A 166 3.47 -14.53 16.36
N GLU A 167 3.49 -13.47 15.52
CA GLU A 167 4.05 -12.15 15.87
C GLU A 167 3.51 -11.61 17.21
N PHE A 168 2.18 -11.63 17.39
CA PHE A 168 1.55 -11.19 18.63
C PHE A 168 1.93 -12.07 19.83
N GLN A 169 2.11 -13.37 19.61
CA GLN A 169 2.53 -14.31 20.63
C GLN A 169 3.97 -14.03 21.07
N TYR A 170 4.89 -13.71 20.15
CA TYR A 170 6.25 -13.29 20.52
C TYR A 170 6.24 -11.99 21.32
N MET A 171 5.48 -10.99 20.86
CA MET A 171 5.34 -9.72 21.57
C MET A 171 4.78 -9.92 22.98
N MET A 172 3.73 -10.73 23.11
CA MET A 172 3.12 -11.03 24.39
C MET A 172 4.10 -11.80 25.29
N LEU A 173 4.79 -12.82 24.78
CA LEU A 173 5.76 -13.58 25.56
C LEU A 173 6.93 -12.71 26.05
N SER A 174 7.44 -11.82 25.19
CA SER A 174 8.49 -10.85 25.55
C SER A 174 8.00 -9.90 26.64
N ARG A 175 6.76 -9.41 26.54
CA ARG A 175 6.17 -8.58 27.59
C ARG A 175 6.06 -9.34 28.92
N LEU A 176 5.58 -10.57 28.90
CA LEU A 176 5.45 -11.37 30.12
C LEU A 176 6.81 -11.67 30.76
N GLN A 177 7.84 -11.91 29.95
CA GLN A 177 9.22 -12.04 30.43
C GLN A 177 9.68 -10.76 31.14
N SER A 178 9.54 -9.59 30.51
CA SER A 178 9.95 -8.32 31.12
C SER A 178 9.24 -8.05 32.44
N ASP A 179 7.95 -8.39 32.54
CA ASP A 179 7.19 -8.29 33.79
C ASP A 179 7.78 -9.21 34.89
N CYS A 180 8.17 -10.45 34.54
CA CYS A 180 8.84 -11.38 35.47
C CYS A 180 10.20 -10.85 35.92
N GLU A 181 11.02 -10.37 35.00
CA GLU A 181 12.33 -9.76 35.29
C GLU A 181 12.19 -8.55 36.20
N TYR A 182 11.22 -7.68 35.92
CA TYR A 182 10.94 -6.53 36.77
C TYR A 182 10.46 -6.99 38.15
N TYR A 183 9.46 -7.87 38.22
CA TYR A 183 8.91 -8.39 39.48
C TYR A 183 9.98 -8.98 40.41
N LEU A 184 10.91 -9.76 39.86
CA LEU A 184 11.98 -10.43 40.62
C LEU A 184 13.10 -9.51 41.08
N ASN A 185 13.42 -8.47 40.30
CA ASN A 185 14.55 -7.59 40.59
C ASN A 185 14.12 -6.25 41.24
N TYR A 186 13.36 -5.43 40.52
CA TYR A 186 13.08 -4.03 40.89
C TYR A 186 11.62 -3.77 41.31
N GLY A 187 10.74 -4.74 41.06
CA GLY A 187 9.29 -4.63 41.24
C GLY A 187 8.80 -4.94 42.64
N ASN A 188 9.72 -5.18 43.58
CA ASN A 188 9.43 -5.50 44.98
C ASN A 188 8.40 -6.64 45.14
N ARG A 189 8.42 -7.61 44.22
CA ARG A 189 7.47 -8.74 44.17
C ARG A 189 6.00 -8.32 44.23
N CYS A 190 5.68 -7.15 43.66
CA CYS A 190 4.32 -6.65 43.62
C CYS A 190 3.57 -7.25 42.42
N THR A 191 2.54 -8.07 42.68
CA THR A 191 1.70 -8.68 41.64
C THR A 191 1.05 -7.66 40.72
N GLY A 192 0.75 -6.46 41.21
CA GLY A 192 0.24 -5.34 40.42
C GLY A 192 1.16 -4.88 39.28
N ARG A 193 2.38 -5.41 39.19
CA ARG A 193 3.34 -5.15 38.11
C ARG A 193 3.37 -6.25 37.05
N LEU A 194 2.70 -7.37 37.29
CA LEU A 194 2.51 -8.45 36.32
C LEU A 194 1.28 -8.16 35.47
N TYR A 195 1.34 -8.50 34.18
CA TYR A 195 0.20 -8.39 33.27
C TYR A 195 -1.07 -9.05 33.82
N TYR A 196 -0.96 -10.27 34.38
CA TYR A 196 -2.10 -11.02 34.92
C TYR A 196 -2.42 -10.75 36.39
N LEU A 197 -1.69 -9.84 37.04
CA LEU A 197 -1.84 -9.50 38.46
C LEU A 197 -1.68 -10.69 39.42
N ASP A 198 -1.04 -11.76 38.98
CA ASP A 198 -0.98 -13.06 39.65
C ASP A 198 0.21 -13.87 39.10
N GLU A 199 1.05 -14.41 39.98
CA GLU A 199 2.27 -15.13 39.60
C GLU A 199 1.97 -16.44 38.85
N GLU A 200 1.00 -17.22 39.31
CA GLU A 200 0.67 -18.52 38.72
C GLU A 200 0.07 -18.34 37.32
N LYS A 201 -0.84 -17.38 37.15
CA LYS A 201 -1.43 -17.06 35.85
C LYS A 201 -0.40 -16.50 34.88
N GLN A 202 0.53 -15.67 35.36
CA GLN A 202 1.62 -15.14 34.54
C GLN A 202 2.47 -16.28 33.96
N ILE A 203 2.94 -17.20 34.82
CA ILE A 203 3.77 -18.33 34.41
C ILE A 203 2.98 -19.31 33.54
N ALA A 204 1.72 -19.59 33.87
CA ALA A 204 0.86 -20.45 33.06
C ALA A 204 0.66 -19.89 31.65
N ALA A 205 0.48 -18.56 31.51
CA ALA A 205 0.38 -17.90 30.21
C ALA A 205 1.70 -17.97 29.43
N MET A 206 2.84 -17.74 30.07
CA MET A 206 4.16 -17.89 29.43
C MET A 206 4.38 -19.32 28.92
N LYS A 207 4.07 -20.33 29.74
CA LYS A 207 4.17 -21.74 29.35
C LYS A 207 3.23 -22.11 28.21
N LYS A 208 2.02 -21.53 28.21
CA LYS A 208 1.04 -21.74 27.14
C LYS A 208 1.59 -21.18 25.83
N LEU A 209 2.00 -19.92 25.81
CA LEU A 209 2.58 -19.27 24.63
C LEU A 209 3.83 -20.01 24.15
N GLY A 210 4.74 -20.38 25.06
CA GLY A 210 5.96 -21.12 24.75
C GLY A 210 5.71 -22.47 24.05
N LYS A 211 4.56 -23.11 24.29
CA LYS A 211 4.15 -24.35 23.62
C LYS A 211 3.41 -24.14 22.30
N GLU A 212 2.91 -22.94 22.04
CA GLU A 212 2.19 -22.61 20.81
C GLU A 212 3.15 -22.38 19.63
N PHE A 213 4.41 -22.02 19.89
CA PHE A 213 5.42 -21.87 18.85
C PHE A 213 5.87 -23.22 18.27
N PRO A 214 6.12 -23.30 16.94
CA PRO A 214 6.71 -24.48 16.34
C PRO A 214 8.16 -24.68 16.82
N ASP A 215 8.70 -25.90 16.69
CA ASP A 215 10.02 -26.24 17.25
C ASP A 215 11.17 -25.41 16.66
N ASP A 216 11.09 -25.04 15.38
CA ASP A 216 12.00 -24.15 14.65
C ASP A 216 11.68 -22.66 14.84
N GLY A 217 10.54 -22.34 15.45
CA GLY A 217 10.11 -20.98 15.77
C GLY A 217 10.24 -20.65 17.27
N LYS A 218 11.01 -21.39 18.06
CA LYS A 218 11.19 -21.00 19.47
C LYS A 218 12.07 -19.75 19.57
N PRO A 219 11.72 -18.78 20.43
CA PRO A 219 12.52 -17.57 20.59
C PRO A 219 13.90 -17.88 21.17
N GLU A 220 14.95 -17.29 20.60
CA GLU A 220 16.32 -17.46 21.09
C GLU A 220 16.58 -16.71 22.41
N TRP A 221 15.80 -15.66 22.68
CA TRP A 221 15.94 -14.79 23.85
C TRP A 221 15.25 -15.32 25.12
N LEU A 222 14.42 -16.37 25.02
CA LEU A 222 13.75 -17.00 26.16
C LEU A 222 13.56 -18.50 25.96
N THR A 223 14.34 -19.27 26.71
CA THR A 223 14.29 -20.74 26.73
C THR A 223 13.20 -21.29 27.63
N TRP A 224 12.79 -22.54 27.40
CA TRP A 224 11.83 -23.23 28.25
C TRP A 224 12.34 -23.38 29.69
N GLU A 225 13.64 -23.62 29.84
CA GLU A 225 14.32 -23.71 31.13
C GLU A 225 14.22 -22.40 31.91
N GLN A 226 14.42 -21.25 31.26
CA GLN A 226 14.24 -19.93 31.89
C GLN A 226 12.81 -19.69 32.35
N ILE A 227 11.80 -20.13 31.59
CA ILE A 227 10.39 -20.06 32.04
C ILE A 227 10.18 -20.88 33.32
N LEU A 228 10.83 -22.05 33.44
CA LEU A 228 10.77 -22.87 34.65
C LEU A 228 11.56 -22.26 35.82
N GLU A 229 12.62 -21.48 35.55
CA GLU A 229 13.32 -20.72 36.58
C GLU A 229 12.45 -19.59 37.14
N TYR A 230 11.73 -18.86 36.28
CA TYR A 230 10.74 -17.87 36.71
C TYR A 230 9.65 -18.50 37.59
N GLU A 231 9.14 -19.68 37.19
CA GLU A 231 8.17 -20.42 38.00
C GLU A 231 8.70 -20.71 39.40
N LYS A 232 9.92 -21.24 39.52
CA LYS A 232 10.53 -21.55 40.82
C LYS A 232 10.72 -20.30 41.68
N ALA A 233 11.11 -19.18 41.06
CA ALA A 233 11.42 -17.94 41.77
C ALA A 233 10.16 -17.16 42.21
N MET A 234 9.07 -17.27 41.45
CA MET A 234 7.81 -16.55 41.67
C MET A 234 6.75 -17.39 42.40
N CYS A 235 6.72 -18.71 42.17
CA CYS A 235 5.74 -19.64 42.73
C CYS A 235 6.42 -20.72 43.60
N PRO A 236 7.13 -20.38 44.69
CA PRO A 236 7.91 -21.35 45.49
C PRO A 236 7.05 -22.38 46.24
N ALA A 237 5.72 -22.23 46.26
CA ALA A 237 4.78 -23.12 46.94
C ALA A 237 4.32 -24.31 46.07
N ILE A 238 4.62 -24.33 44.77
CA ILE A 238 4.28 -25.43 43.87
C ILE A 238 5.40 -26.49 43.99
N LYS A 239 5.18 -27.47 44.88
CA LYS A 239 5.98 -28.71 45.00
C LYS A 239 5.22 -29.89 44.42
#